data_AF-A0A934U3B2-F1
#
_entry.id   AF-A0A934U3B2-F1
#
_cell.length_a   1.000
_cell.length_b   1.000
_cell.length_c   1.000
_cell.angle_alpha   90.00
_cell.angle_beta   90.00
_cell.angle_gamma   90.00
#
_symmetry.space_group_name_H-M   'P 1'
#
loop_
_entity.id
_entity.type
_entity.pdbx_description
1 polymer ?
#
loop_
_entity_poly.entity_id
_entity_poly.type
_entity_poly.pdbx_seq_one_letter_code
_entity_poly.pdbx_strand_id
1 'polypeptide(L)'
;MKLTSYLDRALKKFGNTVRISRGGRTEVVKAFVQPLRRRHRLYINDRYIPAGYFDNRYLLYIGPGDRPLKDGMRIYCKHTWYTVVTAEIFASHDEDIYVWAILMPEYRRKEDYYDDFDREQDR
;
A
#
# COMPACT_ATOMS: atom_id res chain seq x y z
N MET A 1 -15.53 -13.88 20.79
CA MET A 1 -15.62 -13.18 19.49
C MET A 1 -14.24 -13.16 18.86
N LYS A 2 -14.09 -13.48 17.56
CA LYS A 2 -12.78 -13.68 16.89
C LYS A 2 -12.04 -12.36 16.67
N LEU A 3 -10.70 -12.41 16.66
CA LEU A 3 -9.83 -11.24 16.45
C LEU A 3 -10.02 -10.64 15.04
N THR A 4 -10.14 -11.49 14.02
CA THR A 4 -10.49 -11.11 12.64
C THR A 4 -11.70 -10.21 12.59
N SER A 5 -12.77 -10.55 13.32
CA SER A 5 -14.00 -9.74 13.35
C SER A 5 -13.80 -8.35 13.95
N TYR A 6 -12.89 -8.19 14.93
CA TYR A 6 -12.56 -6.87 15.48
C TYR A 6 -11.76 -6.04 14.48
N LEU A 7 -10.75 -6.65 13.85
CA LEU A 7 -9.93 -5.97 12.87
C LEU A 7 -10.76 -5.54 11.66
N ASP A 8 -11.60 -6.43 11.13
CA ASP A 8 -12.49 -6.12 9.99
C ASP A 8 -13.38 -4.90 10.27
N ARG A 9 -13.94 -4.81 11.49
CA ARG A 9 -14.72 -3.63 11.89
C ARG A 9 -13.85 -2.38 11.96
N ALA A 10 -12.63 -2.49 12.49
CA ALA A 10 -11.70 -1.37 12.56
C ALA A 10 -11.31 -0.88 11.15
N LEU A 11 -10.96 -1.80 10.25
CA LEU A 11 -10.65 -1.52 8.86
C LEU A 11 -11.84 -0.88 8.14
N LYS A 12 -13.04 -1.45 8.27
CA LYS A 12 -14.26 -0.88 7.66
C LYS A 12 -14.54 0.54 8.12
N LYS A 13 -14.35 0.82 9.41
CA LYS A 13 -14.68 2.12 10.01
C LYS A 13 -13.61 3.19 9.79
N PHE A 14 -12.33 2.82 9.86
CA PHE A 14 -11.22 3.78 9.92
C PHE A 14 -10.20 3.60 8.80
N GLY A 15 -10.31 2.54 8.01
CA GLY A 15 -9.39 2.23 6.92
C GLY A 15 -9.60 3.11 5.69
N ASN A 16 -8.51 3.30 4.95
CA ASN A 16 -8.54 3.92 3.64
C ASN A 16 -9.15 2.95 2.62
N THR A 17 -9.85 3.50 1.63
CA THR A 17 -10.26 2.72 0.46
C THR A 17 -9.03 2.40 -0.38
N VAL A 18 -8.75 1.12 -0.58
CA VAL A 18 -7.65 0.62 -1.41
C VAL A 18 -8.23 -0.19 -2.56
N ARG A 19 -7.77 0.09 -3.77
CA ARG A 19 -8.10 -0.66 -4.98
C ARG A 19 -6.93 -1.58 -5.32
N ILE A 20 -7.17 -2.88 -5.45
CA ILE A 20 -6.16 -3.88 -5.76
C ILE A 20 -6.42 -4.38 -7.18
N SER A 21 -5.41 -4.34 -8.05
CA SER A 21 -5.49 -4.93 -9.38
C SER A 21 -5.15 -6.43 -9.30
N ARG A 22 -6.10 -7.31 -9.64
CA ARG A 22 -5.91 -8.77 -9.68
C ARG A 22 -6.47 -9.34 -10.98
N GLY A 23 -5.60 -9.92 -11.83
CA GLY A 23 -6.05 -10.66 -13.02
C GLY A 23 -7.00 -9.86 -13.92
N GLY A 24 -6.75 -8.57 -14.13
CA GLY A 24 -7.60 -7.67 -14.93
C GLY A 24 -8.86 -7.15 -14.21
N ARG A 25 -9.13 -7.58 -12.97
CA ARG A 25 -10.22 -7.07 -12.13
C ARG A 25 -9.69 -6.12 -11.06
N THR A 26 -10.53 -5.18 -10.65
CA THR A 26 -10.24 -4.29 -9.53
C THR A 26 -11.07 -4.70 -8.33
N GLU A 27 -10.40 -5.10 -7.25
CA GLU A 27 -11.02 -5.37 -5.95
C GLU A 27 -10.91 -4.14 -5.07
N VAL A 28 -11.96 -3.83 -4.31
CA VAL A 28 -11.97 -2.71 -3.37
C VAL A 28 -11.98 -3.25 -1.94
N VAL A 29 -11.00 -2.85 -1.14
CA VAL A 29 -10.87 -3.23 0.27
C VAL A 29 -10.69 -1.99 1.15
N LYS A 30 -10.81 -2.20 2.46
CA LYS A 30 -10.47 -1.21 3.48
C LYS A 30 -9.19 -1.62 4.19
N ALA A 31 -8.21 -0.71 4.25
CA ALA A 31 -6.90 -0.99 4.82
C ALA A 31 -6.31 0.23 5.54
N PHE A 32 -5.53 0.00 6.59
CA PHE A 32 -4.67 1.04 7.14
C PHE A 32 -3.46 1.22 6.23
N VAL A 33 -3.16 2.46 5.87
CA VAL A 33 -2.03 2.83 5.02
C VAL A 33 -1.34 4.03 5.66
N GLN A 34 -0.15 3.80 6.19
CA GLN A 34 0.60 4.77 6.99
C GLN A 34 2.08 4.82 6.59
N PRO A 35 2.78 5.95 6.80
CA PRO A 35 4.22 6.02 6.57
C PRO A 35 4.99 4.95 7.37
N LEU A 36 5.94 4.28 6.73
CA LEU A 36 6.82 3.34 7.40
C LEU A 36 7.84 4.10 8.26
N ARG A 37 7.86 3.86 9.58
CA ARG A 37 8.78 4.57 10.50
C ARG A 37 10.23 4.14 10.27
N ARG A 38 11.18 5.07 10.44
CA ARG A 38 12.64 4.89 10.18
C ARG A 38 13.29 3.65 10.84
N ARG A 39 12.80 3.18 12.00
CA ARG A 39 13.33 1.95 12.65
C ARG A 39 12.94 0.66 11.91
N HIS A 40 11.90 0.68 11.08
CA HIS A 40 11.45 -0.47 10.29
C HIS A 40 12.07 -0.49 8.87
N ARG A 41 13.02 0.40 8.57
CA ARG A 41 13.70 0.43 7.26
C ARG A 41 14.71 -0.71 7.06
N LEU A 42 15.01 -1.49 8.09
CA LEU A 42 15.89 -2.67 7.99
C LEU A 42 15.28 -3.79 7.12
N TYR A 43 13.97 -3.76 6.84
CA TYR A 43 13.29 -4.73 5.99
C TYR A 43 13.39 -4.43 4.49
N ILE A 44 13.99 -3.31 4.10
CA ILE A 44 14.12 -2.90 2.70
C ILE A 44 15.59 -3.08 2.34
N ASN A 45 15.85 -4.08 1.49
CA ASN A 45 17.15 -4.43 0.92
C ASN A 45 18.07 -3.24 0.70
N ASP A 46 19.38 -3.50 0.84
CA ASP A 46 20.57 -2.64 0.76
C ASP A 46 20.75 -1.85 -0.55
N ARG A 47 19.68 -1.30 -1.12
CA ARG A 47 19.76 -0.40 -2.26
C ARG A 47 20.45 0.88 -1.81
N TYR A 48 21.60 1.14 -2.44
CA TYR A 48 22.33 2.39 -2.31
C TYR A 48 21.40 3.57 -2.56
N ILE A 49 21.18 4.39 -1.54
CA ILE A 49 20.46 5.66 -1.63
C ILE A 49 21.53 6.75 -1.81
N PRO A 50 21.58 7.46 -2.94
CA PRO A 50 22.54 8.53 -3.15
C PRO A 50 22.47 9.58 -2.04
N ALA A 51 23.63 10.13 -1.64
CA ALA A 51 23.68 11.20 -0.65
C ALA A 51 22.82 12.39 -1.10
N GLY A 52 21.89 12.82 -0.23
CA GLY A 52 20.91 13.87 -0.52
C GLY A 52 19.51 13.37 -0.93
N TYR A 53 19.32 12.06 -1.11
CA TYR A 53 18.01 11.48 -1.41
C TYR A 53 17.33 10.94 -0.14
N PHE A 54 16.12 11.42 0.15
CA PHE A 54 15.33 11.02 1.33
C PHE A 54 14.17 10.10 0.90
N ASP A 55 14.37 8.79 0.99
CA ASP A 55 13.38 7.78 0.58
C ASP A 55 12.38 7.44 1.69
N ASN A 56 11.65 8.45 2.18
CA ASN A 56 10.61 8.30 3.20
C ASN A 56 9.25 7.94 2.58
N ARG A 57 9.29 7.26 1.44
CA ARG A 57 8.16 7.09 0.53
C ARG A 57 7.44 5.77 0.72
N TYR A 58 8.08 4.80 1.40
CA TYR A 58 7.45 3.53 1.70
C TYR A 58 6.32 3.67 2.71
N LEU A 59 5.22 3.00 2.43
CA LEU A 59 4.07 2.93 3.33
C LEU A 59 3.91 1.50 3.85
N LEU A 60 3.48 1.39 5.09
CA LEU A 60 2.97 0.15 5.66
C LEU A 60 1.47 0.03 5.34
N TYR A 61 1.13 -1.07 4.69
CA TYR A 61 -0.23 -1.53 4.48
C TYR A 61 -0.59 -2.55 5.56
N ILE A 62 -1.81 -2.44 6.12
CA ILE A 62 -2.43 -3.49 6.94
C ILE A 62 -3.87 -3.65 6.45
N GLY A 63 -4.19 -4.83 5.92
CA GLY A 63 -5.50 -5.13 5.34
C GLY A 63 -6.04 -6.50 5.74
N PRO A 64 -7.20 -6.89 5.21
CA PRO A 64 -7.87 -8.12 5.64
C PRO A 64 -7.08 -9.36 5.23
N GLY A 65 -6.99 -10.35 6.13
CA GLY A 65 -6.21 -11.57 5.92
C GLY A 65 -6.71 -12.43 4.76
N ASP A 66 -8.01 -12.38 4.48
CA ASP A 66 -8.66 -13.13 3.39
C ASP A 66 -8.45 -12.52 1.98
N ARG A 67 -7.69 -11.41 1.87
CA ARG A 67 -7.30 -10.78 0.59
C ARG A 67 -5.79 -10.55 0.51
N PRO A 68 -4.97 -11.62 0.55
CA PRO A 68 -3.52 -11.51 0.67
C PRO A 68 -2.89 -10.85 -0.56
N LEU A 69 -2.07 -9.83 -0.35
CA LEU A 69 -1.24 -9.22 -1.38
C LEU A 69 -0.06 -10.13 -1.74
N LYS A 70 0.53 -9.89 -2.90
CA LYS A 70 1.77 -10.53 -3.37
C LYS A 70 2.73 -9.47 -3.86
N ASP A 71 4.01 -9.78 -3.84
CA ASP A 71 5.08 -8.93 -4.36
C ASP A 71 4.83 -8.59 -5.83
N GLY A 72 5.13 -7.34 -6.20
CA GLY A 72 4.91 -6.80 -7.53
C GLY A 72 3.45 -6.43 -7.85
N MET A 73 2.48 -6.76 -7.00
CA MET A 73 1.09 -6.31 -7.22
C MET A 73 0.97 -4.80 -7.17
N ARG A 74 0.07 -4.25 -7.98
CA ARG A 74 -0.24 -2.81 -7.98
C ARG A 74 -1.52 -2.54 -7.22
N ILE A 75 -1.46 -1.54 -6.36
CA ILE A 75 -2.61 -1.03 -5.62
C ILE A 75 -2.73 0.48 -5.78
N TYR A 76 -3.95 0.99 -5.67
CA TYR A 76 -4.24 2.41 -5.71
C TYR A 76 -4.86 2.86 -4.39
N CYS A 77 -4.29 3.89 -3.79
CA CYS A 77 -4.72 4.43 -2.51
C CYS A 77 -4.36 5.92 -2.45
N LYS A 78 -5.23 6.76 -1.86
CA LYS A 78 -4.96 8.20 -1.66
C LYS A 78 -4.42 8.90 -2.92
N HIS A 79 -5.03 8.64 -4.08
CA HIS A 79 -4.68 9.27 -5.36
C HIS A 79 -3.31 8.89 -5.94
N THR A 80 -2.71 7.79 -5.51
CA THR A 80 -1.40 7.33 -6.00
C THR A 80 -1.38 5.82 -6.17
N TRP A 81 -0.67 5.36 -7.21
CA TRP A 81 -0.37 3.95 -7.42
C TRP A 81 0.85 3.54 -6.61
N TYR A 82 0.80 2.34 -6.04
CA TYR A 82 1.89 1.75 -5.30
C TYR A 82 2.13 0.34 -5.80
N THR A 83 3.40 -0.03 -5.88
CA THR A 83 3.84 -1.42 -6.06
C THR A 83 4.06 -2.04 -4.68
N VAL A 84 3.58 -3.28 -4.50
CA VAL A 84 3.87 -4.09 -3.32
C VAL A 84 5.31 -4.59 -3.40
N VAL A 85 6.14 -4.18 -2.45
CA VAL A 85 7.55 -4.58 -2.36
C VAL A 85 7.68 -5.95 -1.73
N THR A 86 7.00 -6.14 -0.60
CA THR A 86 6.88 -7.41 0.13
C THR A 86 5.50 -7.45 0.78
N ALA A 87 4.92 -8.64 0.89
CA ALA A 87 3.69 -8.88 1.62
C ALA A 87 3.73 -10.21 2.38
N GLU A 88 3.24 -10.21 3.61
CA GLU A 88 3.15 -11.40 4.46
C GLU A 88 1.82 -11.43 5.23
N ILE A 89 1.35 -12.64 5.51
CA ILE A 89 0.17 -12.87 6.32
C ILE A 89 0.58 -13.02 7.77
N PHE A 90 -0.04 -12.26 8.65
CA PHE A 90 -0.01 -12.52 10.09
C PHE A 90 -1.14 -13.49 10.44
N ALA A 91 -0.77 -14.74 10.72
CA ALA A 91 -1.68 -15.79 11.15
C ALA A 91 -1.54 -16.07 12.65
N SER A 92 -2.63 -16.44 13.31
CA SER A 92 -2.64 -16.84 14.72
C SER A 92 -3.76 -17.84 14.97
N HIS A 93 -3.49 -18.92 15.70
CA HIS A 93 -4.46 -19.99 15.98
C HIS A 93 -5.12 -20.53 14.68
N ASP A 94 -4.30 -20.79 13.66
CA ASP A 94 -4.71 -21.26 12.33
C ASP A 94 -5.70 -20.35 11.59
N GLU A 95 -5.74 -19.06 11.94
CA GLU A 95 -6.56 -18.03 11.30
C GLU A 95 -5.68 -16.93 10.70
N ASP A 96 -5.88 -16.64 9.41
CA ASP A 96 -5.26 -15.51 8.73
C ASP A 96 -5.90 -14.20 9.23
N ILE A 97 -5.21 -13.50 10.12
CA ILE A 97 -5.77 -12.32 10.78
C ILE A 97 -5.69 -11.09 9.87
N TYR A 98 -4.50 -10.81 9.34
CA TYR A 98 -4.27 -9.69 8.44
C TYR A 98 -3.10 -9.93 7.50
N VAL A 99 -3.10 -9.21 6.39
CA VAL A 99 -1.91 -9.11 5.55
C VAL A 99 -1.25 -7.76 5.80
N TRP A 100 0.06 -7.78 6.03
CA TRP A 100 0.87 -6.57 6.01
C TRP A 100 1.71 -6.54 4.76
N ALA A 101 1.97 -5.33 4.26
CA ALA A 101 2.82 -5.16 3.10
C ALA A 101 3.58 -3.83 3.16
N ILE A 102 4.75 -3.83 2.53
CA ILE A 102 5.49 -2.60 2.24
C ILE A 102 5.12 -2.13 0.84
N LEU A 103 4.69 -0.89 0.74
CA LEU A 103 4.26 -0.25 -0.49
C LEU A 103 5.28 0.77 -0.94
N MET A 104 5.65 0.75 -2.21
CA MET A 104 6.49 1.77 -2.84
C MET A 104 5.65 2.58 -3.83
N PRO A 105 5.58 3.91 -3.71
CA PRO A 105 4.83 4.72 -4.65
C PRO A 105 5.47 4.65 -6.03
N GLU A 106 4.62 4.48 -7.03
CA GLU A 106 4.98 4.64 -8.42
C GLU A 106 4.97 6.14 -8.72
N TYR A 107 6.15 6.74 -8.80
CA TYR A 107 6.24 8.11 -9.29
C TYR A 107 5.86 8.13 -10.76
N ARG A 108 4.79 8.87 -11.08
CA ARG A 108 4.67 9.49 -12.39
C ARG A 108 5.94 10.33 -12.62
N ARG A 109 6.49 10.30 -13.83
CA ARG A 109 7.65 11.14 -14.14
C ARG A 109 7.22 12.60 -13.95
N LYS A 110 8.15 13.49 -13.59
CA LYS A 110 7.87 14.94 -13.47
C LYS A 110 7.16 15.52 -14.71
N GLU A 111 7.40 14.93 -15.88
CA GLU A 111 6.76 15.26 -17.15
C GLU A 111 5.22 15.13 -17.10
N ASP A 112 4.69 14.17 -16.36
CA ASP A 112 3.23 13.92 -16.30
C ASP A 112 2.47 14.94 -15.43
N TYR A 113 3.17 15.77 -14.65
CA TYR A 113 2.56 16.79 -13.78
C TYR A 113 2.24 18.09 -14.53
N TYR A 114 3.01 18.42 -15.57
CA TYR A 114 2.75 19.60 -16.40
C TYR A 114 1.63 19.34 -17.40
N ASP A 115 1.56 18.10 -17.91
CA ASP A 115 0.55 17.64 -18.86
C ASP A 115 -0.91 17.70 -18.34
N ASP A 116 -1.13 17.48 -17.05
CA ASP A 116 -2.47 17.57 -16.44
C ASP A 116 -2.82 19.04 -16.07
N PHE A 117 -1.82 19.91 -15.84
CA PHE A 117 -2.02 21.34 -15.52
C PHE A 117 -2.41 22.16 -16.76
N ASP A 118 -1.87 21.81 -17.93
CA ASP A 118 -2.20 22.47 -19.19
C ASP A 118 -3.60 22.06 -19.69
N ARG A 119 -4.05 20.82 -19.44
CA ARG A 119 -5.39 20.34 -19.83
C ARG A 119 -6.54 20.91 -18.98
N GLU A 120 -6.27 21.42 -17.78
CA GLU A 120 -7.28 22.09 -16.94
C GLU A 120 -7.48 23.57 -17.30
N GLN A 121 -6.57 24.19 -18.06
CA GLN A 121 -6.74 25.57 -18.55
C GLN A 121 -7.44 25.68 -19.92
N ASP A 122 -7.59 24.56 -20.63
CA ASP A 122 -8.27 24.48 -21.93
C ASP A 122 -9.74 24.00 -21.83
N ARG A 123 -10.36 24.06 -20.64
CA ARG A 123 -11.80 23.78 -20.42
C ARG A 123 -12.52 24.98 -19.83
#